data_AF-A0A9D7K627-F1
#
_entry.id   AF-A0A9D7K627-F1
#
_cell.length_a   1.000
_cell.length_b   1.000
_cell.length_c   1.000
_cell.angle_alpha   90.00
_cell.angle_beta   90.00
_cell.angle_gamma   90.00
#
_symmetry.space_group_name_H-M   'P 1'
#
loop_
_entity.id
_entity.type
_entity.pdbx_description
1 polymer ?
#
loop_
_entity_poly.entity_id
_entity_poly.type
_entity_poly.pdbx_seq_one_letter_code
_entity_poly.pdbx_strand_id
1 'polypeptide(L)' 'MCYLDLDRFKPVNDTLGHAAGDELLRQVAQRMRTTLREEDLLARIRWR' A
#
# COMPACT_ATOMS: atom_id res chain seq x y z
N MET A 1 13.09 3.23 11.19
CA MET A 1 12.67 3.12 9.78
C MET A 1 12.10 1.73 9.57
N CYS A 2 10.85 1.62 9.15
CA CYS A 2 10.17 0.35 8.91
C CYS A 2 9.74 0.27 7.44
N TYR A 3 9.86 -0.91 6.84
CA TYR A 3 9.42 -1.18 5.48
C TYR A 3 8.36 -2.27 5.50
N LEU A 4 7.34 -2.11 4.68
CA LEU A 4 6.26 -3.09 4.54
C LEU A 4 6.05 -3.37 3.06
N ASP A 5 6.04 -4.65 2.71
CA ASP A 5 5.73 -5.14 1.37
C ASP A 5 4.36 -5.81 1.36
N LEU A 6 3.62 -5.66 0.27
CA LEU A 6 2.32 -6.31 0.10
C LEU A 6 2.51 -7.64 -0.61
N ASP A 7 2.50 -8.72 0.17
CA ASP A 7 2.56 -10.08 -0.37
C ASP A 7 1.48 -10.31 -1.43
N ARG A 8 1.88 -10.90 -2.56
CA ARG A 8 0.99 -11.25 -3.68
C ARG A 8 0.25 -10.05 -4.30
N PHE A 9 0.81 -8.85 -4.22
CA PHE A 9 0.22 -7.68 -4.89
C PHE A 9 0.19 -7.80 -6.41
N LYS A 10 1.20 -8.41 -7.04
CA LYS A 10 1.24 -8.61 -8.50
C LYS A 10 0.07 -9.44 -9.03
N PRO A 11 -0.26 -10.62 -8.45
CA PRO A 11 -1.48 -11.36 -8.81
C PRO A 11 -2.78 -10.53 -8.79
N VAL A 12 -2.92 -9.55 -7.89
CA VAL A 12 -4.10 -8.65 -7.87
C VAL A 12 -4.14 -7.81 -9.13
N ASN A 13 -3.03 -7.19 -9.51
CA ASN A 13 -2.93 -6.43 -10.76
C ASN A 13 -3.17 -7.31 -11.99
N ASP A 14 -2.59 -8.50 -12.01
CA ASP A 14 -2.66 -9.41 -13.15
C ASP A 14 -4.08 -9.98 -13.34
N THR A 15 -4.84 -10.16 -12.25
CA THR A 15 -6.19 -10.77 -12.28
C THR A 15 -7.31 -9.72 -12.40
N LEU A 16 -7.18 -8.59 -11.70
CA LEU A 16 -8.24 -7.57 -11.55
C LEU A 16 -7.90 -6.24 -12.22
N GLY A 17 -6.70 -6.11 -12.80
CA GLY A 17 -6.21 -4.91 -13.45
C GLY A 17 -5.56 -3.91 -12.49
N HIS A 18 -4.77 -3.01 -13.07
CA HIS A 18 -4.03 -1.99 -12.32
C HIS A 18 -4.93 -1.05 -11.51
N ALA A 19 -6.14 -0.74 -11.99
CA ALA A 19 -7.08 0.09 -11.25
C ALA A 19 -7.47 -0.54 -9.90
N ALA A 20 -7.63 -1.87 -9.87
CA ALA A 20 -7.92 -2.59 -8.64
C ALA A 20 -6.71 -2.59 -7.68
N GLY A 21 -5.49 -2.73 -8.21
CA GLY A 21 -4.28 -2.60 -7.41
C GLY A 21 -4.09 -1.21 -6.82
N ASP A 22 -4.36 -0.15 -7.59
CA ASP A 22 -4.32 1.23 -7.10
C ASP A 22 -5.33 1.46 -5.97
N GLU A 23 -6.54 0.89 -6.10
CA GLU A 23 -7.56 0.98 -5.07
C GLU A 23 -7.18 0.21 -3.80
N LEU A 24 -6.60 -0.98 -3.94
CA LEU A 24 -6.04 -1.73 -2.82
C LEU A 24 -4.97 -0.91 -2.08
N LEU A 25 -4.06 -0.25 -2.81
CA LEU A 25 -3.04 0.61 -2.20
C LEU A 25 -3.64 1.79 -1.43
N ARG A 26 -4.72 2.42 -1.94
CA ARG A 26 -5.44 3.49 -1.21
C ARG A 26 -6.02 2.98 0.09
N GLN A 27 -6.68 1.82 0.06
CA GLN A 27 -7.29 1.21 1.25
C GLN A 27 -6.24 0.83 2.30
N VAL A 28 -5.10 0.26 1.87
CA VAL A 28 -3.98 -0.05 2.77
C VAL A 28 -3.44 1.22 3.42
N ALA A 29 -3.20 2.28 2.64
CA ALA A 29 -2.71 3.55 3.18
C ALA A 29 -3.69 4.18 4.17
N GLN A 30 -5.00 4.10 3.91
CA GLN A 30 -6.03 4.58 4.82
C GLN A 30 -6.05 3.80 6.14
N ARG A 31 -5.94 2.46 6.09
CA ARG A 31 -5.86 1.61 7.29
C ARG A 31 -4.59 1.86 8.09
N MET A 32 -3.47 2.08 7.43
CA MET A 32 -2.21 2.42 8.11
C MET A 32 -2.31 3.75 8.85
N ARG A 33 -2.91 4.77 8.23
CA ARG A 33 -3.13 6.07 8.86
C ARG A 33 -3.92 6.00 10.16
N THR A 34 -4.84 5.05 10.32
CA THR A 34 -5.60 4.89 11.57
C THR A 34 -4.81 4.20 12.69
N THR A 35 -3.67 3.60 12.38
CA THR A 35 -2.82 2.87 13.35
C THR A 35 -1.53 3.59 13.71
N LEU A 36 -1.15 4.59 12.91
CA LEU A 36 0.04 5.40 13.11
C LEU A 36 -0.26 6.59 14.04
N ARG A 37 0.75 7.06 14.75
CA ARG A 37 0.66 8.28 15.55
C ARG A 37 0.71 9.51 14.64
N GLU A 38 0.35 10.67 15.17
CA GLU A 38 0.33 11.92 14.41
C GLU A 38 1.73 12.33 13.93
N GLU A 39 2.76 12.04 14.71
CA GLU A 39 4.16 12.32 14.38
C GLU A 39 4.78 11.33 13.36
N ASP A 40 4.10 10.22 13.04
CA ASP A 40 4.62 9.20 12.15
C ASP A 40 4.44 9.58 10.66
N LEU A 41 5.48 9.38 9.86
CA LEU A 41 5.44 9.60 8.41
C LEU A 41 5.14 8.30 7.65
N LEU A 42 4.02 8.27 6.93
CA LEU A 42 3.71 7.21 5.96
C LEU A 42 4.08 7.66 4.54
N ALA A 43 4.96 6.92 3.87
CA ALA A 43 5.37 7.20 2.50
C ALA A 43 5.28 5.93 1.62
N ARG A 44 4.80 6.09 0.38
CA ARG A 44 4.85 5.03 -0.63
C ARG A 44 6.21 5.04 -1.31
N ILE A 45 6.92 3.94 -1.21
CA ILE A 45 8.21 3.75 -1.89
C ILE A 45 7.96 2.93 -3.16
N ARG A 46 8.42 3.44 -4.29
CA ARG A 46 8.43 2.72 -5.55
C ARG A 46 9.89 2.39 -5.87
N TRP A 47 10.24 1.12 -5.77
CA TRP A 47 11.48 0.62 -6.37
C TRP A 47 11.27 0.57 -7.88
N ARG A 48 12.20 1.14 -8.63
CA ARG A 48 12.24 1.06 -10.08
C ARG A 48 12.73 -0.32 -10.52
#